data_AF-A0A941EQT9-F1
#
_entry.id   AF-A0A941EQT9-F1
#
_cell.length_a   1.000
_cell.length_b   1.000
_cell.length_c   1.000
_cell.angle_alpha   90.00
_cell.angle_beta   90.00
_cell.angle_gamma   90.00
#
_symmetry.space_group_name_H-M   'P 1'
#
loop_
_entity.id
_entity.type
_entity.pdbx_description
1 polymer ?
#
loop_
_entity_poly.entity_id
_entity_poly.type
_entity_poly.pdbx_seq_one_letter_code
_entity_poly.pdbx_strand_id
1 'polypeptide(L)'
;RIAADGAGTGVRIADRTRICDGATLGDGCVLEDGSQILGAISARAVRLAAGGDYTCPDPDLRGAVLKGRGTAHGLTLAVGEVVNGNGPFERSPVERQRAYHPQAPHAADMAL
;
A
#
# COMPACT_ATOMS: atom_id res chain seq x y z
N ARG A 1 -9.40 -1.43 11.97
CA ARG A 1 -9.29 -0.63 13.21
C ARG A 1 -8.17 0.39 13.05
N ILE A 2 -8.32 1.61 13.57
CA ILE A 2 -7.22 2.59 13.62
C ILE A 2 -6.98 2.91 15.09
N ALA A 3 -5.74 2.81 15.55
CA ALA A 3 -5.33 3.14 16.92
C ALA A 3 -3.99 3.86 16.88
N ALA A 4 -3.90 5.02 17.53
CA ALA A 4 -2.69 5.82 17.63
C ALA A 4 -2.50 6.18 19.10
N ASP A 5 -1.72 5.37 19.81
CA ASP A 5 -1.61 5.38 21.27
C ASP A 5 -0.25 5.97 21.72
N GLY A 6 0.70 6.13 20.79
CA GLY A 6 2.02 6.71 21.04
C GLY A 6 2.04 8.24 20.98
N ALA A 7 2.64 8.88 21.99
CA ALA A 7 2.79 10.34 22.03
C ALA A 7 3.60 10.85 20.82
N GLY A 8 2.99 11.70 19.98
CA GLY A 8 3.62 12.31 18.82
C GLY A 8 3.68 11.43 17.56
N THR A 9 3.10 10.22 17.58
CA THR A 9 3.06 9.32 16.41
C THR A 9 1.62 9.06 15.99
N GLY A 10 1.12 9.79 14.99
CA GLY A 10 -0.23 9.61 14.46
C GLY A 10 -0.31 8.56 13.34
N VAL A 11 -1.54 8.35 12.86
CA VAL A 11 -1.84 7.69 11.58
C VAL A 11 -2.28 8.76 10.59
N ARG A 12 -1.61 8.85 9.44
CA ARG A 12 -2.02 9.75 8.34
C ARG A 12 -2.56 8.93 7.18
N ILE A 13 -3.74 9.31 6.69
CA ILE A 13 -4.42 8.71 5.55
C ILE A 13 -4.79 9.86 4.61
N ALA A 14 -4.28 9.84 3.40
CA ALA A 14 -4.57 10.83 2.37
C ALA A 14 -5.75 10.40 1.48
N ASP A 15 -6.07 11.24 0.50
CA ASP A 15 -7.17 11.02 -0.43
C ASP A 15 -7.04 9.72 -1.23
N ARG A 16 -8.17 9.22 -1.75
CA ARG A 16 -8.25 8.03 -2.62
C ARG A 16 -7.58 6.76 -2.05
N THR A 17 -7.23 6.77 -0.76
CA THR A 17 -6.63 5.63 -0.08
C THR A 17 -7.67 4.55 0.09
N ARG A 18 -7.30 3.30 -0.19
CA ARG A 18 -8.18 2.14 -0.01
C ARG A 18 -7.70 1.28 1.16
N ILE A 19 -8.56 1.10 2.17
CA ILE A 19 -8.30 0.21 3.30
C ILE A 19 -9.45 -0.79 3.38
N CYS A 20 -9.17 -2.07 3.15
CA CYS A 20 -10.21 -3.11 3.07
C CYS A 20 -9.84 -4.37 3.85
N ASP A 21 -10.85 -5.21 4.11
CA ASP A 21 -10.71 -6.60 4.55
C ASP A 21 -10.00 -6.79 5.90
N GLY A 22 -10.22 -5.87 6.84
CA GLY A 22 -9.89 -6.06 8.25
C GLY A 22 -8.53 -5.50 8.70
N ALA A 23 -7.94 -4.58 7.92
CA ALA A 23 -6.69 -3.92 8.31
C ALA A 23 -6.78 -3.22 9.68
N THR A 24 -5.68 -3.28 10.43
CA THR A 24 -5.45 -2.54 11.67
C THR A 24 -4.23 -1.63 11.51
N LEU A 25 -4.41 -0.33 11.73
CA LEU A 25 -3.34 0.67 11.63
C LEU A 25 -2.96 1.16 13.01
N GLY A 26 -1.67 1.05 13.32
CA GLY A 26 -1.01 1.54 14.52
C GLY A 26 -0.18 2.80 14.25
N ASP A 27 0.43 3.31 15.32
CA ASP A 27 1.35 4.46 15.34
C ASP A 27 2.30 4.53 14.13
N GLY A 28 2.45 5.74 13.58
CA GLY A 28 3.45 6.06 12.57
C GLY A 28 3.13 5.59 11.15
N CYS A 29 1.93 5.03 10.92
CA CYS A 29 1.47 4.72 9.57
C CYS A 29 1.20 5.98 8.76
N VAL A 30 1.70 6.01 7.54
CA VAL A 30 1.50 7.08 6.55
C VAL A 30 1.07 6.46 5.25
N LEU A 31 -0.21 6.63 4.91
CA LEU A 31 -0.80 6.18 3.66
C LEU A 31 -1.03 7.42 2.79
N GLU A 32 -0.21 7.56 1.76
CA GLU A 32 -0.31 8.68 0.82
C GLU A 32 -1.43 8.46 -0.19
N ASP A 33 -1.68 9.50 -0.99
CA ASP A 33 -2.78 9.53 -1.94
C ASP A 33 -2.79 8.34 -2.92
N GLY A 34 -3.94 7.70 -3.06
CA GLY A 34 -4.12 6.53 -3.94
C GLY A 34 -3.49 5.22 -3.44
N SER A 35 -2.83 5.22 -2.27
CA SER A 35 -2.23 4.01 -1.70
C SER A 35 -3.27 3.01 -1.16
N GLN A 36 -2.87 1.76 -0.92
CA GLN A 36 -3.81 0.71 -0.56
C GLN A 36 -3.29 -0.27 0.51
N ILE A 37 -4.16 -0.65 1.44
CA ILE A 37 -3.98 -1.81 2.32
C ILE A 37 -5.17 -2.77 2.12
N LEU A 38 -4.87 -3.97 1.63
CA LEU A 38 -5.85 -4.96 1.20
C LEU A 38 -5.68 -6.26 2.02
N GLY A 39 -6.52 -6.45 3.02
CA GLY A 39 -6.53 -7.67 3.83
C GLY A 39 -6.31 -7.44 5.32
N ALA A 40 -6.36 -8.55 6.07
CA ALA A 40 -6.25 -8.57 7.53
C ALA A 40 -4.79 -8.37 7.97
N ILE A 41 -4.31 -7.14 7.84
CA ILE A 41 -2.93 -6.74 8.11
C ILE A 41 -2.90 -5.83 9.34
N SER A 42 -2.05 -6.15 10.30
CA SER A 42 -1.69 -5.25 11.40
C SER A 42 -0.44 -4.46 11.01
N ALA A 43 -0.62 -3.19 10.66
CA ALA A 43 0.44 -2.29 10.18
C ALA A 43 0.83 -1.27 11.25
N ARG A 44 2.14 -1.09 11.48
CA ARG A 44 2.71 -0.05 12.34
C ARG A 44 3.96 0.52 11.71
N ALA A 45 4.15 1.84 11.78
CA ALA A 45 5.27 2.53 11.14
C ALA A 45 5.44 2.23 9.64
N VAL A 46 4.33 1.94 8.94
CA VAL A 46 4.32 1.65 7.50
C VAL A 46 4.16 2.94 6.70
N ARG A 47 4.91 3.09 5.61
CA ARG A 47 4.80 4.22 4.68
C ARG A 47 4.48 3.71 3.27
N LEU A 48 3.34 4.11 2.72
CA LEU A 48 2.93 3.77 1.37
C LEU A 48 2.92 5.04 0.50
N ALA A 49 3.75 5.06 -0.53
CA ALA A 49 3.91 6.22 -1.41
C ALA A 49 2.67 6.51 -2.26
N ALA A 50 2.56 7.78 -2.68
CA ALA A 50 1.48 8.29 -3.49
C ALA A 50 1.53 7.77 -4.92
N GLY A 51 0.38 7.77 -5.60
CA GLY A 51 0.26 7.52 -7.03
C GLY A 51 -1.19 7.58 -7.48
N GLY A 52 -1.46 7.06 -8.68
CA GLY A 52 -2.83 6.83 -9.13
C GLY A 52 -3.57 5.86 -8.20
N ASP A 53 -4.87 6.03 -8.04
CA ASP A 53 -5.66 5.09 -7.24
C ASP A 53 -5.81 3.71 -7.92
N TYR A 54 -6.59 2.82 -7.32
CA TYR A 54 -6.80 1.47 -7.84
C TYR A 54 -7.40 1.40 -9.25
N THR A 55 -7.95 2.52 -9.77
CA THR A 55 -8.50 2.63 -11.12
C THR A 55 -7.48 3.12 -12.16
N CYS A 56 -6.30 3.59 -11.73
CA CYS A 56 -5.25 4.02 -12.63
C CYS A 56 -4.89 2.89 -13.61
N PRO A 57 -4.93 3.14 -14.94
CA PRO A 57 -4.71 2.10 -15.94
C PRO A 57 -3.34 1.45 -15.83
N ASP A 58 -2.28 2.25 -15.66
CA ASP A 58 -0.90 1.77 -15.52
C ASP A 58 -0.60 1.40 -14.06
N PRO A 59 -0.41 0.10 -13.74
CA PRO A 59 -0.14 -0.34 -12.38
C PRO A 59 1.18 0.19 -11.81
N ASP A 60 2.16 0.53 -12.64
CA ASP A 60 3.42 1.08 -12.13
C ASP A 60 3.31 2.54 -11.66
N LEU A 61 2.23 3.23 -12.03
CA LEU A 61 1.93 4.58 -11.58
C LEU A 61 0.96 4.61 -10.38
N ARG A 62 0.42 3.46 -9.98
CA ARG A 62 -0.49 3.37 -8.83
C ARG A 62 0.21 3.71 -7.52
N GLY A 63 -0.54 4.20 -6.54
CA GLY A 63 -0.07 4.29 -5.16
C GLY A 63 0.38 2.92 -4.65
N ALA A 64 1.28 2.91 -3.67
CA ALA A 64 1.86 1.68 -3.16
C ALA A 64 0.81 0.77 -2.49
N VAL A 65 0.99 -0.55 -2.61
CA VAL A 65 0.00 -1.54 -2.15
C VAL A 65 0.60 -2.50 -1.12
N LEU A 66 -0.05 -2.62 0.03
CA LEU A 66 0.20 -3.69 0.99
C LEU A 66 -0.96 -4.68 0.93
N LYS A 67 -0.71 -5.94 0.60
CA LYS A 67 -1.76 -6.95 0.38
C LYS A 67 -1.49 -8.24 1.15
N GLY A 68 -2.54 -8.88 1.64
CA GLY A 68 -2.49 -10.22 2.22
C GLY A 68 -2.94 -10.26 3.68
N ARG A 69 -2.25 -11.00 4.54
CA ARG A 69 -2.64 -11.19 5.94
C ARG A 69 -1.43 -11.32 6.85
N GLY A 70 -1.42 -10.65 8.00
CA GLY A 70 -0.35 -10.77 8.99
C GLY A 70 0.11 -9.44 9.57
N THR A 71 1.42 -9.26 9.74
CA THR A 71 2.01 -8.10 10.43
C THR A 71 3.02 -7.39 9.56
N ALA A 72 2.94 -6.06 9.49
CA ALA A 72 3.91 -5.22 8.81
C ALA A 72 4.42 -4.14 9.76
N HIS A 73 5.74 -4.10 9.97
CA HIS A 73 6.38 -3.10 10.81
C HIS A 73 7.53 -2.39 10.08
N GLY A 74 7.51 -1.05 10.05
CA GLY A 74 8.62 -0.26 9.50
C GLY A 74 8.80 -0.36 7.98
N LEU A 75 7.83 -0.93 7.26
CA LEU A 75 7.90 -1.12 5.81
C LEU A 75 7.65 0.20 5.07
N THR A 76 8.46 0.48 4.05
CA THR A 76 8.26 1.61 3.13
C THR A 76 8.17 1.09 1.71
N LEU A 77 7.11 1.45 0.99
CA LEU A 77 6.86 1.08 -0.40
C LEU A 77 6.73 2.32 -1.29
N ALA A 78 7.37 2.29 -2.45
CA ALA A 78 7.34 3.33 -3.47
C ALA A 78 6.16 3.17 -4.44
N VAL A 79 5.96 4.17 -5.31
CA VAL A 79 4.92 4.17 -6.34
C VAL A 79 5.01 2.93 -7.22
N GLY A 80 3.87 2.29 -7.46
CA GLY A 80 3.71 1.08 -8.24
C GLY A 80 4.29 -0.18 -7.60
N GLU A 81 4.79 -0.09 -6.37
CA GLU A 81 5.24 -1.26 -5.62
C GLU A 81 4.09 -1.95 -4.90
N VAL A 82 4.25 -3.25 -4.69
CA VAL A 82 3.37 -4.08 -3.90
C VAL A 82 4.16 -5.06 -3.05
N VAL A 83 3.69 -5.32 -1.84
CA VAL A 83 4.04 -6.52 -1.09
C VAL A 83 2.78 -7.35 -0.90
N ASN A 84 2.81 -8.59 -1.37
CA ASN A 84 1.76 -9.57 -1.17
C ASN A 84 2.23 -10.61 -0.13
N GLY A 85 1.93 -10.36 1.14
CA GLY A 85 2.48 -11.09 2.28
C GLY A 85 1.50 -12.01 3.00
N ASN A 86 2.03 -13.09 3.57
CA ASN A 86 1.31 -13.95 4.51
C ASN A 86 2.18 -14.22 5.74
N GLY A 87 1.73 -13.73 6.90
CA GLY A 87 2.53 -13.70 8.13
C GLY A 87 3.34 -12.40 8.25
N PRO A 88 4.60 -12.46 8.71
CA PRO A 88 5.47 -11.28 8.79
C PRO A 88 5.89 -10.77 7.41
N PHE A 89 5.57 -9.52 7.09
CA PHE A 89 5.81 -8.91 5.78
C PHE A 89 7.29 -8.63 5.51
N GLU A 90 8.14 -8.61 6.54
CA GLU A 90 9.60 -8.42 6.41
C GLU A 90 10.27 -9.55 5.59
N ARG A 91 9.56 -10.68 5.40
CA ARG A 91 10.01 -11.84 4.62
C ARG A 91 9.42 -11.88 3.21
N SER A 92 8.49 -11.00 2.91
CA SER A 92 7.81 -10.96 1.62
C SER A 92 8.55 -10.04 0.65
N PRO A 93 8.66 -10.42 -0.63
CA PRO A 93 9.35 -9.60 -1.61
C PRO A 93 8.56 -8.31 -1.88
N VAL A 94 9.30 -7.23 -2.14
CA VAL A 94 8.76 -6.04 -2.79
C VAL A 94 8.75 -6.31 -4.29
N GLU A 95 7.59 -6.19 -4.92
CA GLU A 95 7.38 -6.45 -6.33
C GLU A 95 6.77 -5.23 -7.03
N ARG A 96 6.81 -5.22 -8.36
CA ARG A 96 6.01 -4.27 -9.14
C ARG A 96 4.57 -4.75 -9.23
N GLN A 97 3.61 -3.85 -9.09
CA GLN A 97 2.19 -4.17 -9.28
C GLN A 97 1.92 -4.77 -10.66
N ARG A 98 2.71 -4.39 -11.68
CA ARG A 98 2.63 -4.96 -13.03
C ARG A 98 2.81 -6.48 -13.09
N ALA A 99 3.56 -7.09 -12.17
CA ALA A 99 3.70 -8.54 -12.10
C ALA A 99 2.33 -9.24 -11.92
N TYR A 100 1.37 -8.55 -11.31
CA TYR A 100 -0.01 -9.01 -11.09
C TYR A 100 -1.00 -8.52 -12.16
N HIS A 101 -0.55 -7.69 -13.09
CA HIS A 101 -1.35 -7.04 -14.13
C HIS A 101 -0.58 -6.95 -15.47
N PRO A 102 -0.13 -8.08 -16.04
CA PRO A 102 0.80 -8.10 -17.17
C PRO A 102 0.24 -7.53 -18.48
N GLN A 103 -1.09 -7.43 -18.59
CA GLN A 103 -1.79 -6.93 -19.78
C GLN A 103 -2.35 -5.51 -19.58
N ALA A 104 -2.06 -4.87 -18.45
CA ALA A 104 -2.53 -3.52 -18.21
C ALA A 104 -1.79 -2.50 -19.11
N PRO A 105 -2.43 -1.40 -19.51
CA PRO A 105 -1.80 -0.37 -20.32
C PRO A 105 -0.53 0.18 -19.66
N HIS A 106 0.46 0.54 -20.48
CA HIS A 106 1.52 1.43 -20.04
C HIS A 106 1.11 2.88 -20.30
N ALA A 107 1.53 3.80 -19.45
CA ALA A 107 1.26 5.23 -19.66
C ALA A 107 1.80 5.74 -21.01
N ALA A 108 2.90 5.16 -21.49
CA ALA A 108 3.46 5.46 -22.81
C ALA A 108 2.52 5.08 -23.97
N ASP A 109 1.69 4.06 -23.80
CA ASP A 109 0.76 3.58 -24.83
C ASP A 109 -0.52 4.42 -24.90
N MET A 110 -0.79 5.22 -23.86
CA MET A 110 -2.02 6.02 -23.73
C MET A 110 -1.84 7.48 -24.17
N ALA A 111 -0.62 7.90 -24.48
CA ALA A 111 -0.30 9.26 -24.91
C ALA A 111 -0.39 9.46 -26.45
N LEU A 112 -1.03 8.52 -27.16
CA LEU A 112 -1.27 8.55 -28.62
C LEU A 112 -2.75 8.80 -28.95
#